data_AF-A0A3L8DF54-F1
#
_entry.id   AF-A0A3L8DF54-F1
#
_cell.length_a   1.000
_cell.length_b   1.000
_cell.length_c   1.000
_cell.angle_alpha   90.00
_cell.angle_beta   90.00
_cell.angle_gamma   90.00
#
_symmetry.space_group_name_H-M   'P 1'
#
loop_
_entity.id
_entity.type
_entity.pdbx_description
1 polymer ?
#
loop_
_entity_poly.entity_id
_entity_poly.type
_entity_poly.pdbx_seq_one_letter_code
_entity_poly.pdbx_strand_id
1 'polypeptide(L)'
;MGKKQSIYEKPGSLEYYKFSAEEYALIKNVWSGIEVNPQFHGNAYLRSFCEMYPQYVKFFTLEPTLPVNFDARTTAKFSIIMESLGHLLLDFNKKPKRLDRFVGYIAMVHKDMRLEEQDMRVRLAQNLLAFF
;
A
#
# COMPACT_ATOMS: atom_id res chain seq x y z
N MET A 1 -33.57 -15.71 -15.82
CA MET A 1 -32.71 -15.00 -14.85
C MET A 1 -31.29 -14.98 -15.39
N GLY A 2 -30.85 -13.84 -15.94
CA GLY A 2 -29.49 -13.70 -16.48
C GLY A 2 -28.48 -13.69 -15.34
N LYS A 3 -27.50 -14.60 -15.37
CA LYS A 3 -26.33 -14.53 -14.48
C LYS A 3 -25.63 -13.21 -14.78
N LYS A 4 -25.63 -12.27 -13.84
CA LYS A 4 -24.71 -11.13 -13.87
C LYS A 4 -23.30 -11.71 -13.73
N GLN A 5 -22.63 -11.92 -14.86
CA GLN A 5 -21.20 -12.18 -14.85
C GLN A 5 -20.54 -10.98 -14.18
N SER A 6 -19.80 -11.27 -13.11
CA SER A 6 -18.93 -10.27 -12.52
C SER A 6 -17.94 -9.83 -13.61
N ILE A 7 -17.71 -8.53 -13.77
CA ILE A 7 -16.67 -8.01 -14.67
C ILE A 7 -15.26 -8.53 -14.34
N TYR A 8 -15.10 -9.19 -13.19
CA TYR A 8 -13.89 -9.89 -12.75
C TYR A 8 -13.83 -11.37 -13.17
N GLU A 9 -14.86 -11.91 -13.83
CA GLU A 9 -15.00 -13.34 -14.18
C GLU A 9 -14.66 -13.66 -15.66
N LYS A 10 -13.80 -12.90 -16.33
CA LYS A 10 -13.15 -13.41 -17.55
C LYS A 10 -11.94 -14.27 -17.15
N PRO A 11 -11.96 -15.60 -17.37
CA PRO A 11 -10.82 -16.46 -17.03
C PRO A 11 -9.70 -16.25 -18.06
N GLY A 12 -8.60 -15.60 -17.65
CA GLY A 12 -7.46 -15.26 -18.51
C GLY A 12 -7.83 -14.10 -19.44
N SER A 13 -7.23 -12.92 -19.38
CA SER A 13 -5.80 -12.61 -19.46
C SER A 13 -5.59 -11.18 -18.96
N LEU A 14 -5.55 -10.98 -17.64
CA LEU A 14 -4.84 -9.80 -17.15
C LEU A 14 -3.37 -10.10 -17.41
N GLU A 15 -2.81 -9.53 -18.48
CA GLU A 15 -1.37 -9.42 -18.65
C GLU A 15 -0.89 -8.47 -17.56
N TYR A 16 -0.72 -9.01 -16.36
CA TYR A 16 -0.04 -8.30 -15.30
C TYR A 16 1.35 -7.97 -15.82
N TYR A 17 1.73 -6.70 -15.67
CA TYR A 17 3.12 -6.30 -15.80
C TYR A 17 3.98 -7.28 -14.98
N LYS A 18 5.16 -7.60 -15.48
CA LYS A 18 6.14 -8.42 -14.77
C LYS A 18 7.40 -7.60 -14.67
N PHE A 19 7.94 -7.50 -13.46
CA PHE A 19 9.25 -6.91 -13.29
C PHE A 19 10.27 -7.71 -14.10
N SER A 20 11.15 -7.00 -14.81
CA SER A 20 12.38 -7.56 -15.35
C SER A 20 13.24 -8.14 -14.23
N ALA A 21 14.27 -8.90 -14.60
CA ALA A 21 15.20 -9.44 -13.61
C ALA A 21 15.90 -8.33 -12.83
N GLU A 22 16.25 -7.24 -13.52
CA GLU A 22 16.91 -6.05 -12.98
C GLU A 22 15.99 -5.28 -12.03
N GLU A 23 14.75 -5.02 -12.45
CA GLU A 23 13.72 -4.35 -11.63
C GLU A 23 13.43 -5.15 -10.36
N TYR A 24 13.30 -6.48 -10.50
CA TYR A 24 13.04 -7.35 -9.37
C TYR A 24 14.24 -7.45 -8.41
N ALA A 25 15.47 -7.43 -8.93
CA ALA A 25 16.68 -7.38 -8.11
C ALA A 25 16.78 -6.05 -7.34
N LEU A 26 16.46 -4.93 -7.99
CA LEU A 26 16.44 -3.61 -7.35
C LEU A 26 15.41 -3.56 -6.23
N ILE A 27 14.18 -4.00 -6.49
CA ILE A 27 13.10 -4.05 -5.50
C ILE A 27 13.52 -4.89 -4.29
N LYS A 28 14.12 -6.07 -4.51
CA LYS A 28 14.63 -6.90 -3.43
C LYS A 28 15.71 -6.22 -2.62
N ASN A 29 16.65 -5.55 -3.28
CA ASN A 29 17.74 -4.86 -2.62
C ASN A 29 17.22 -3.75 -1.70
N VAL A 30 16.32 -2.89 -2.21
CA VAL A 30 15.67 -1.85 -1.40
C VAL A 30 14.88 -2.46 -0.26
N TRP A 31 14.07 -3.49 -0.54
CA TRP A 31 13.23 -4.13 0.47
C TRP A 31 14.03 -4.81 1.58
N SER A 32 15.21 -5.36 1.27
CA SER A 32 16.09 -5.98 2.25
C SER A 32 16.58 -5.01 3.33
N GLY A 33 16.69 -3.71 3.01
CA GLY A 33 16.96 -2.68 4.01
C GLY A 33 15.75 -2.41 4.90
N ILE A 34 14.56 -2.38 4.30
CA ILE A 34 13.29 -2.10 4.99
C ILE A 34 12.93 -3.23 5.96
N GLU A 35 13.13 -4.49 5.56
CA GLU A 35 12.73 -5.66 6.35
C GLU A 35 13.54 -5.84 7.65
N VAL A 36 14.72 -5.21 7.75
CA VAL A 36 15.51 -5.20 8.99
C VAL A 36 14.79 -4.46 10.11
N ASN A 37 14.05 -3.38 9.77
CA ASN A 37 13.28 -2.62 10.74
C ASN A 37 12.02 -2.01 10.10
N PRO A 38 11.01 -2.83 9.76
CA PRO A 38 9.81 -2.38 9.04
C PRO A 38 9.01 -1.38 9.86
N GLN A 39 9.08 -1.47 11.20
CA GLN A 39 8.42 -0.54 12.11
C GLN A 39 9.01 0.87 12.01
N PHE A 40 10.34 1.00 12.02
CA PHE A 40 11.01 2.28 11.86
C PHE A 40 10.69 2.93 10.51
N HIS A 41 10.86 2.17 9.42
CA HIS A 41 10.61 2.69 8.07
C HIS A 41 9.13 3.03 7.84
N GLY A 42 8.21 2.20 8.32
CA GLY A 42 6.78 2.46 8.23
C GLY A 42 6.36 3.71 9.00
N ASN A 43 6.87 3.89 10.23
CA ASN A 43 6.62 5.08 11.02
C ASN A 43 7.18 6.34 10.35
N ALA A 44 8.42 6.29 9.86
CA ALA A 44 9.06 7.42 9.21
C ALA A 44 8.33 7.82 7.91
N TYR A 45 7.98 6.85 7.07
CA TYR A 45 7.23 7.07 5.85
C TYR A 45 5.87 7.73 6.13
N LEU A 46 5.12 7.23 7.12
CA LEU A 46 3.77 7.75 7.40
C LEU A 46 3.78 9.08 8.13
N ARG A 47 4.80 9.35 8.94
CA ARG A 47 5.05 10.70 9.45
C ARG A 47 5.23 11.67 8.31
N SER A 48 6.13 11.36 7.38
CA SER A 48 6.35 12.18 6.19
C SER A 48 5.07 12.34 5.36
N PHE A 49 4.29 11.27 5.20
CA PHE A 49 3.00 11.31 4.48
C PHE A 49 2.00 12.27 5.13
N CYS A 50 1.85 12.19 6.46
CA CYS A 50 0.90 13.02 7.19
C CYS A 50 1.36 14.49 7.29
N GLU A 51 2.68 14.73 7.31
CA GLU A 51 3.25 16.08 7.21
C GLU A 51 2.98 16.70 5.82
N MET A 52 3.15 15.91 4.76
CA MET A 52 2.91 16.35 3.38
C MET A 52 1.41 16.50 3.06
N TYR A 53 0.57 15.63 3.65
CA TYR A 53 -0.87 15.58 3.41
C TYR A 53 -1.67 15.49 4.73
N PRO A 54 -1.78 16.58 5.50
CA PRO A 54 -2.41 16.59 6.83
C PRO A 54 -3.87 16.12 6.85
N GLN A 55 -4.59 16.23 5.73
CA GLN A 55 -5.99 15.79 5.61
C GLN A 55 -6.21 14.29 5.86
N TYR A 56 -5.15 13.46 5.80
CA TYR A 56 -5.23 12.01 6.07
C TYR A 56 -5.04 11.64 7.53
N VAL A 57 -4.60 12.57 8.39
CA VAL A 57 -4.38 12.31 9.82
C VAL A 57 -5.61 11.72 10.49
N LYS A 58 -6.81 12.16 10.09
CA LYS A 58 -8.11 11.68 10.58
C LYS A 58 -8.32 10.16 10.46
N PHE A 59 -7.54 9.45 9.65
CA PHE A 59 -7.64 8.00 9.50
C PHE A 59 -6.83 7.23 10.55
N PHE A 60 -5.93 7.92 11.25
CA PHE A 60 -4.98 7.32 12.18
C PHE A 60 -5.24 7.72 13.64
N THR A 61 -5.92 8.85 13.87
CA THR A 61 -6.28 9.35 15.21
C THR A 61 -7.74 9.78 15.27
N LEU A 62 -8.31 9.74 16.48
CA LEU A 62 -9.62 10.32 16.78
C LEU A 62 -9.54 11.84 17.04
N GLU A 63 -8.34 12.38 17.23
CA GLU A 63 -8.06 13.78 17.56
C GLU A 63 -7.20 14.43 16.46
N PRO A 64 -7.75 14.70 15.27
CA PRO A 64 -6.97 15.13 14.10
C PRO A 64 -6.39 16.54 14.20
N THR A 65 -6.83 17.33 15.18
CA THR A 65 -6.32 18.68 15.44
C THR A 65 -5.06 18.68 16.31
N LEU A 66 -4.71 17.55 16.93
CA LEU A 66 -3.47 17.41 17.67
C LEU A 66 -2.36 16.88 16.75
N PRO A 67 -1.09 17.22 17.03
CA PRO A 67 0.05 16.60 16.36
C PRO A 67 -0.09 15.07 16.42
N VAL A 68 0.13 14.40 15.30
CA VAL A 68 0.03 12.93 15.21
C VAL A 68 0.97 12.31 16.24
N ASN A 69 0.41 11.80 17.32
CA ASN A 69 1.17 11.01 18.27
C ASN A 69 1.21 9.58 17.74
N PHE A 70 2.40 9.15 17.31
CA PHE A 70 2.66 7.78 16.88
C PHE A 70 2.76 6.89 18.12
N ASP A 71 1.62 6.66 18.77
CA ASP A 71 1.53 5.73 19.89
C ASP A 71 1.76 4.28 19.42
N ALA A 72 1.97 3.38 20.37
CA ALA A 72 2.28 1.98 20.05
C ALA A 72 1.22 1.31 19.17
N ARG A 73 -0.05 1.71 19.28
CA ARG A 73 -1.17 1.18 18.48
C ARG A 73 -1.09 1.66 17.04
N THR A 74 -0.82 2.94 16.84
CA THR A 74 -0.68 3.57 15.52
C THR A 74 0.54 3.00 14.80
N THR A 75 1.65 2.84 15.52
CA THR A 75 2.86 2.19 15.01
C THR A 75 2.64 0.72 14.62
N ALA A 76 1.89 -0.05 15.40
CA ALA A 76 1.61 -1.46 15.06
C ALA A 76 0.83 -1.59 13.74
N LYS A 77 -0.14 -0.70 13.48
CA LYS A 77 -0.86 -0.66 12.20
C LYS A 77 0.08 -0.41 11.02
N PHE A 78 1.15 0.34 11.25
CA PHE A 78 2.08 0.76 10.20
C PHE A 78 3.08 -0.32 9.82
N SER A 79 3.52 -1.13 10.78
CA SER A 79 4.26 -2.36 10.47
C SER A 79 3.45 -3.27 9.53
N ILE A 80 2.14 -3.44 9.78
CA ILE A 80 1.26 -4.27 8.93
C ILE A 80 1.15 -3.72 7.50
N ILE A 81 1.07 -2.39 7.35
CA ILE A 81 1.05 -1.75 6.01
C ILE A 81 2.36 -2.01 5.28
N MET A 82 3.51 -1.87 5.94
CA MET A 82 4.81 -2.15 5.34
C MET A 82 4.96 -3.62 4.95
N GLU A 83 4.60 -4.56 5.82
CA GLU A 83 4.60 -5.99 5.50
C GLU A 83 3.70 -6.31 4.29
N SER A 84 2.52 -5.67 4.22
CA SER A 84 1.60 -5.81 3.10
C SER A 84 2.20 -5.31 1.78
N LEU A 85 2.90 -4.17 1.80
CA LEU A 85 3.64 -3.65 0.64
C LEU A 85 4.76 -4.60 0.21
N GLY A 86 5.47 -5.20 1.16
CA GLY A 86 6.51 -6.19 0.88
C GLY A 86 5.96 -7.42 0.18
N HIS A 87 4.85 -7.94 0.68
CA HIS A 87 4.15 -9.04 0.01
C HIS A 87 3.70 -8.67 -1.41
N LEU A 88 3.20 -7.44 -1.62
CA LEU A 88 2.80 -6.98 -2.95
C LEU A 88 3.99 -6.94 -3.91
N LEU A 89 5.14 -6.40 -3.47
CA LEU A 89 6.32 -6.18 -4.31
C LEU A 89 7.11 -7.47 -4.57
N LEU A 90 7.30 -8.30 -3.55
CA LEU A 90 8.14 -9.51 -3.64
C LEU A 90 7.41 -10.71 -4.28
N ASP A 91 6.09 -10.85 -4.07
CA ASP A 91 5.33 -11.95 -4.68
C ASP A 91 4.73 -11.59 -6.06
N PHE A 92 4.89 -10.34 -6.52
CA PHE A 92 4.28 -9.78 -7.75
C PHE A 92 4.40 -10.71 -8.96
N ASN A 93 5.64 -11.07 -9.33
CA ASN A 93 5.91 -11.93 -10.49
C ASN A 93 5.46 -13.39 -10.31
N LYS A 94 5.37 -13.88 -9.07
CA LYS A 94 5.15 -15.29 -8.75
C LYS A 94 3.69 -15.65 -8.50
N LYS A 95 2.89 -14.72 -7.97
CA LYS A 95 1.51 -14.97 -7.54
C LYS A 95 0.55 -13.84 -7.96
N PRO A 96 0.47 -13.49 -9.26
CA PRO A 96 -0.31 -12.35 -9.74
C PRO A 96 -1.81 -12.42 -9.40
N LYS A 97 -2.42 -13.62 -9.40
CA LYS A 97 -3.83 -13.77 -8.97
C LYS A 97 -4.06 -13.52 -7.48
N ARG A 98 -3.07 -13.84 -6.62
CA ARG A 98 -3.16 -13.58 -5.18
C ARG A 98 -3.00 -12.09 -4.92
N LEU A 99 -2.08 -11.47 -5.65
CA LEU A 99 -1.87 -10.04 -5.66
C LEU A 99 -3.14 -9.30 -6.05
N ASP A 100 -3.79 -9.67 -7.15
CA ASP A 100 -5.03 -9.05 -7.63
C ASP A 100 -6.14 -9.05 -6.58
N ARG A 101 -6.35 -10.20 -5.91
CA ARG A 101 -7.30 -10.30 -4.78
C ARG A 101 -6.93 -9.40 -3.62
N PHE A 102 -5.63 -9.31 -3.30
CA PHE A 102 -5.15 -8.50 -2.18
C PHE A 102 -5.27 -7.00 -2.49
N VAL A 103 -4.91 -6.57 -3.69
CA VAL A 103 -5.11 -5.20 -4.18
C VAL A 103 -6.60 -4.86 -4.22
N GLY A 104 -7.46 -5.79 -4.65
CA GLY A 104 -8.91 -5.62 -4.60
C GLY A 104 -9.45 -5.40 -3.19
N TYR A 105 -8.93 -6.13 -2.20
CA TYR A 105 -9.28 -5.92 -0.78
C TYR A 105 -8.81 -4.54 -0.28
N ILE A 106 -7.57 -4.15 -0.59
CA ILE A 106 -7.04 -2.82 -0.25
C ILE A 106 -7.92 -1.73 -0.85
N ALA A 107 -8.26 -1.84 -2.14
CA ALA A 107 -9.11 -0.87 -2.83
C ALA A 107 -10.51 -0.77 -2.21
N MET A 108 -11.09 -1.90 -1.77
CA MET A 108 -12.38 -1.91 -1.08
C MET A 108 -12.34 -1.12 0.23
N VAL A 109 -11.33 -1.38 1.07
CA VAL A 109 -11.14 -0.67 2.35
C VAL A 109 -10.97 0.84 2.12
N HIS A 110 -10.14 1.23 1.14
CA HIS A 110 -9.88 2.65 0.86
C HIS A 110 -11.09 3.35 0.23
N LYS A 111 -11.91 2.63 -0.54
CA LYS A 111 -13.20 3.12 -1.02
C LYS A 111 -14.18 3.40 0.12
N ASP A 112 -14.24 2.53 1.12
CA ASP A 112 -15.10 2.74 2.30
C ASP A 112 -14.64 3.94 3.15
N MET A 113 -13.34 4.24 3.11
CA MET A 113 -12.75 5.47 3.68
C MET A 113 -13.04 6.73 2.85
N ARG A 114 -13.75 6.60 1.73
CA ARG A 114 -14.05 7.66 0.74
C ARG A 114 -12.78 8.27 0.13
N LEU A 115 -11.77 7.44 -0.08
CA LEU A 115 -10.58 7.83 -0.82
C LEU A 115 -10.82 7.65 -2.32
N GLU A 116 -10.36 8.63 -3.09
CA GLU A 116 -10.46 8.66 -4.54
C GLU A 116 -9.19 8.16 -5.20
N GLU A 117 -9.25 7.88 -6.51
CA GLU A 117 -8.11 7.41 -7.28
C GLU A 117 -6.90 8.37 -7.19
N GLN A 118 -7.14 9.68 -7.10
CA GLN A 118 -6.09 10.68 -6.95
C GLN A 118 -5.35 10.57 -5.61
N ASP A 119 -6.04 10.17 -4.54
CA ASP A 119 -5.41 9.94 -3.23
C ASP A 119 -4.38 8.81 -3.32
N MET A 120 -4.69 7.77 -4.10
CA MET A 120 -3.82 6.60 -4.27
C MET A 120 -2.73 6.81 -5.32
N ARG A 121 -3.09 7.33 -6.50
CA ARG A 121 -2.14 7.46 -7.63
C ARG A 121 -1.17 8.62 -7.50
N VAL A 122 -1.61 9.71 -6.90
CA VAL A 122 -0.81 10.93 -6.85
C VAL A 122 -0.19 11.04 -5.47
N ARG A 123 -0.99 11.08 -4.41
CA ARG A 123 -0.47 11.45 -3.09
C ARG A 123 0.31 10.31 -2.44
N LEU A 124 -0.24 9.10 -2.42
CA LEU A 124 0.48 7.93 -1.88
C LEU A 124 1.74 7.60 -2.70
N ALA A 125 1.62 7.59 -4.03
CA ALA A 125 2.74 7.25 -4.92
C ALA A 125 3.86 8.31 -4.91
N GLN A 126 3.53 9.60 -4.93
CA GLN A 126 4.54 10.68 -4.84
C GLN A 126 5.32 10.59 -3.54
N ASN A 127 4.65 10.35 -2.41
CA ASN A 127 5.35 10.22 -1.14
C ASN A 127 6.21 8.95 -1.07
N LEU A 128 5.76 7.83 -1.65
CA LEU A 128 6.58 6.61 -1.73
C LEU A 128 7.87 6.83 -2.52
N LEU A 129 7.76 7.50 -3.68
CA LEU A 129 8.90 7.82 -4.54
C LEU A 129 9.83 8.89 -3.94
N ALA A 130 9.31 9.79 -3.11
CA ALA A 130 10.13 10.79 -2.43
C ALA A 130 10.89 10.21 -1.22
N PHE A 131 10.40 9.11 -0.65
CA PHE A 131 10.92 8.54 0.58
C PHE A 131 11.99 7.45 0.37
N PHE A 132 11.95 6.74 -0.77
CA PHE A 132 12.89 5.66 -1.13
C PHE A 132 13.67 6.01 -2.40
#